data_AF-A0A950XML1-F1
#
_entry.id   AF-A0A950XML1-F1
#
_cell.length_a   1.000
_cell.length_b   1.000
_cell.length_c   1.000
_cell.angle_alpha   90.00
_cell.angle_beta   90.00
_cell.angle_gamma   90.00
#
_symmetry.space_group_name_H-M   'P 1'
#
loop_
_entity.id
_entity.type
_entity.pdbx_description
1 polymer ?
#
loop_
_entity_poly.entity_id
_entity_poly.type
_entity_poly.pdbx_seq_one_letter_code
_entity_poly.pdbx_strand_id
1 'polypeptide(L)'
;RGATIQPQARNVLHDSLAGPVAERVAAEFGVRDAELRVELVASHLVGLAFARYQLKIEPLASAEIEDVVAWVGPTIERYLAKPSPIT
;
A
#
# COMPACT_ATOMS: atom_id res chain seq x y z
N ARG A 1 21.17 -20.06 -15.44
CA ARG A 1 21.41 -20.43 -14.02
C ARG A 1 22.12 -19.25 -13.37
N GLY A 2 21.61 -18.53 -12.39
CA GLY A 2 20.31 -18.41 -11.77
C GLY A 2 20.42 -17.10 -11.00
N ALA A 3 19.61 -16.10 -11.37
CA ALA A 3 19.55 -14.85 -10.63
C ALA A 3 18.77 -15.15 -9.35
N THR A 4 19.47 -15.37 -8.25
CA THR A 4 18.90 -15.32 -6.91
C THR A 4 18.43 -13.88 -6.70
N ILE A 5 17.16 -13.62 -6.99
CA ILE A 5 16.48 -12.43 -6.48
C ILE A 5 16.54 -12.58 -4.96
N GLN A 6 17.44 -11.81 -4.39
CA GLN A 6 17.83 -11.81 -3.01
C GLN A 6 16.57 -11.65 -2.12
N PRO A 7 16.31 -12.53 -1.14
CA PRO A 7 15.17 -12.43 -0.22
C PRO A 7 15.14 -11.15 0.64
N GLN A 8 16.17 -10.31 0.54
CA GLN A 8 16.35 -9.07 1.31
C GLN A 8 15.44 -7.93 0.84
N ALA A 9 15.00 -7.92 -0.42
CA ALA A 9 14.07 -6.90 -0.91
C ALA A 9 12.65 -7.05 -0.33
N ARG A 10 12.28 -8.24 0.17
CA ARG A 10 11.00 -8.44 0.86
C ARG A 10 10.98 -7.81 2.26
N ASN A 11 12.11 -7.84 2.98
CA ASN A 11 12.11 -7.50 4.40
C ASN A 11 12.22 -6.00 4.66
N VAL A 12 12.91 -5.23 3.81
CA VAL A 12 13.12 -3.80 4.12
C VAL A 12 11.83 -2.98 4.00
N LEU A 13 10.94 -3.31 3.06
CA LEU A 13 9.66 -2.60 2.87
C LEU A 13 8.59 -3.04 3.90
N HIS A 14 8.54 -4.33 4.26
CA HIS A 14 7.63 -4.87 5.28
C HIS A 14 8.03 -4.43 6.70
N ASP A 15 9.30 -4.64 7.08
CA ASP A 15 9.74 -4.50 8.48
C ASP A 15 9.90 -3.03 8.90
N SER A 16 10.19 -2.12 7.96
CA SER A 16 10.56 -0.74 8.31
C SER A 16 9.40 0.26 8.30
N LEU A 17 8.29 -0.05 7.61
CA LEU A 17 7.19 0.91 7.39
C LEU A 17 5.81 0.31 7.69
N ALA A 18 5.53 -0.90 7.24
CA ALA A 18 4.20 -1.50 7.38
C ALA A 18 3.96 -2.06 8.79
N GLY A 19 4.90 -2.85 9.32
CA GLY A 19 4.77 -3.50 10.63
C GLY A 19 4.49 -2.52 11.79
N PRO A 20 5.34 -1.49 12.02
CA PRO A 20 5.15 -0.56 13.14
C PRO A 20 3.87 0.28 13.07
N VAL A 21 3.43 0.64 11.85
CA VAL A 21 2.18 1.39 11.63
C VAL A 21 0.97 0.48 11.84
N ALA A 22 1.03 -0.76 11.35
CA ALA A 22 0.00 -1.75 11.54
C ALA A 22 -0.23 -2.12 13.01
N GLU A 23 0.85 -2.36 13.77
CA GLU A 23 0.76 -2.67 15.20
C GLU A 23 0.08 -1.54 15.98
N ARG A 24 0.44 -0.28 15.68
CA ARG A 24 -0.19 0.89 16.31
C ARG A 24 -1.68 0.98 15.97
N VAL A 25 -2.04 0.82 14.70
CA VAL A 25 -3.45 0.85 14.27
C VAL A 25 -4.26 -0.29 14.90
N ALA A 26 -3.70 -1.49 14.98
CA ALA A 26 -4.34 -2.64 15.61
C ALA A 26 -4.60 -2.41 17.10
N ALA A 27 -3.58 -1.96 17.82
CA ALA A 27 -3.63 -1.75 19.27
C ALA A 27 -4.55 -0.59 19.67
N GLU A 28 -4.57 0.49 18.88
CA GLU A 28 -5.30 1.72 19.21
C GLU A 28 -6.78 1.66 18.79
N PHE A 29 -7.11 0.92 17.73
CA PHE A 29 -8.46 0.93 17.13
C PHE A 29 -9.16 -0.44 17.08
N GLY A 30 -8.53 -1.52 17.54
CA GLY A 30 -9.15 -2.86 17.58
C GLY A 30 -9.53 -3.40 16.19
N VAL A 31 -8.81 -2.97 15.15
CA VAL A 31 -9.11 -3.29 13.76
C VAL A 31 -8.65 -4.71 13.44
N ARG A 32 -9.56 -5.57 12.99
CA ARG A 32 -9.21 -6.91 12.48
C ARG A 32 -8.34 -6.80 11.23
N ASP A 33 -7.39 -7.72 11.10
CA ASP A 33 -6.51 -7.83 9.93
C ASP A 33 -5.72 -6.54 9.66
N ALA A 34 -5.41 -5.77 10.71
CA ALA A 34 -4.78 -4.45 10.59
C ALA A 34 -3.46 -4.47 9.80
N GLU A 35 -2.64 -5.50 10.00
CA GLU A 35 -1.40 -5.73 9.24
C GLU A 35 -1.68 -5.87 7.75
N LEU A 36 -2.55 -6.79 7.36
CA LEU A 36 -2.95 -6.98 5.96
C LEU A 36 -3.53 -5.70 5.35
N ARG A 37 -4.36 -4.95 6.09
CA ARG A 37 -4.94 -3.68 5.62
C ARG A 37 -3.87 -2.63 5.35
N VAL A 38 -2.89 -2.49 6.23
CA VAL A 38 -1.77 -1.55 6.06
C VAL A 38 -0.88 -1.99 4.90
N GLU A 39 -0.63 -3.29 4.75
CA GLU A 39 0.15 -3.82 3.63
C GLU A 39 -0.54 -3.60 2.27
N LEU A 40 -1.87 -3.71 2.21
CA LEU A 40 -2.65 -3.40 1.00
C LEU A 40 -2.57 -1.91 0.63
N VAL A 41 -2.67 -1.02 1.62
CA VAL A 41 -2.47 0.43 1.42
C VAL A 41 -1.05 0.70 0.91
N ALA A 42 -0.04 0.19 1.60
CA ALA A 42 1.36 0.38 1.22
C ALA A 42 1.64 -0.12 -0.20
N SER A 43 1.19 -1.33 -0.53
CA SER A 43 1.36 -1.93 -1.85
C SER A 43 0.73 -1.09 -2.95
N HIS A 44 -0.48 -0.56 -2.72
CA HIS A 44 -1.15 0.30 -3.68
C HIS A 44 -0.39 1.60 -3.92
N LEU A 45 0.04 2.28 -2.84
CA LEU A 45 0.75 3.55 -2.93
C LEU A 45 2.14 3.39 -3.57
N VAL A 46 2.87 2.33 -3.26
CA VAL A 46 4.16 2.03 -3.87
C VAL A 46 4.00 1.74 -5.36
N GLY A 47 3.02 0.92 -5.75
CA GLY A 47 2.74 0.64 -7.15
C GLY A 47 2.35 1.90 -7.93
N LEU A 48 1.49 2.74 -7.35
CA LEU A 48 1.10 4.03 -7.91
C LEU A 48 2.30 4.95 -8.09
N ALA A 49 3.14 5.10 -7.07
CA ALA A 49 4.34 5.94 -7.14
C ALA A 49 5.33 5.43 -8.19
N PHE A 50 5.54 4.11 -8.26
CA PHE A 50 6.42 3.51 -9.25
C PHE A 50 5.92 3.73 -10.68
N ALA A 51 4.62 3.50 -10.93
CA ALA A 51 3.98 3.74 -12.22
C ALA A 51 4.02 5.22 -12.64
N ARG A 52 3.75 6.13 -11.69
CA ARG A 52 3.65 7.58 -11.95
C ARG A 52 5.01 8.25 -12.10
N TYR A 53 5.97 7.98 -11.22
CA TYR A 53 7.23 8.72 -11.15
C TYR A 53 8.41 8.02 -11.83
N GLN A 54 8.51 6.68 -11.72
CA GLN A 54 9.65 5.95 -12.29
C GLN A 54 9.36 5.50 -13.72
N LEU A 55 8.22 4.84 -13.93
CA LEU A 55 7.83 4.37 -15.26
C LEU A 55 7.21 5.48 -16.11
N LYS A 56 6.65 6.51 -15.47
CA LYS A 56 5.98 7.66 -16.12
C LYS A 56 4.93 7.21 -17.14
N ILE A 57 4.06 6.28 -16.72
CA ILE A 57 2.99 5.74 -17.56
C ILE A 57 1.93 6.83 -17.80
N GLU A 58 1.57 7.11 -19.05
CA GLU A 58 0.52 8.09 -19.38
C GLU A 58 -0.87 7.45 -19.51
N PRO A 59 -1.96 8.16 -19.14
CA PRO A 59 -2.01 9.56 -18.68
C PRO A 59 -1.70 9.74 -17.17
N LEU A 60 -1.34 8.65 -16.47
CA LEU A 60 -1.15 8.66 -15.01
C LEU A 60 0.02 9.54 -14.56
N ALA A 61 1.07 9.70 -15.36
CA ALA A 61 2.22 10.53 -15.03
C ALA A 61 1.88 12.02 -15.01
N SER A 62 1.04 12.45 -15.95
CA SER A 62 0.65 13.84 -16.14
C SER A 62 -0.67 14.25 -15.47
N ALA A 63 -1.51 13.30 -15.03
CA ALA A 63 -2.79 13.60 -14.39
C ALA A 63 -2.64 14.52 -13.16
N GLU A 64 -3.61 15.40 -12.90
CA GLU A 64 -3.63 16.23 -11.69
C GLU A 64 -3.73 15.36 -10.42
N ILE A 65 -3.20 15.88 -9.31
CA ILE A 65 -3.18 15.13 -8.05
C ILE A 65 -4.61 14.85 -7.58
N GLU A 66 -5.50 15.82 -7.72
CA GLU A 66 -6.91 15.75 -7.34
C GLU A 66 -7.63 14.64 -8.08
N ASP A 67 -7.33 14.45 -9.38
CA ASP A 67 -7.90 13.37 -10.17
C ASP A 67 -7.42 12.02 -9.66
N VAL A 68 -6.11 11.88 -9.39
CA VAL A 68 -5.55 10.64 -8.82
C VAL A 68 -6.17 10.35 -7.46
N VAL A 69 -6.32 11.36 -6.60
CA VAL A 69 -6.94 11.21 -5.28
C VAL A 69 -8.41 10.81 -5.40
N ALA A 70 -9.17 11.37 -6.35
CA ALA A 70 -10.56 11.01 -6.57
C ALA A 70 -10.73 9.51 -6.94
N TRP A 71 -9.77 8.95 -7.68
CA TRP A 71 -9.77 7.52 -8.02
C TRP A 71 -9.23 6.63 -6.91
N VAL A 72 -8.14 7.03 -6.25
CA VAL A 72 -7.39 6.18 -5.30
C VAL A 72 -7.94 6.28 -3.89
N GLY A 73 -8.42 7.45 -3.46
CA GLY A 73 -8.94 7.72 -2.13
C GLY A 73 -9.98 6.70 -1.66
N PRO A 74 -11.04 6.39 -2.45
CA PRO A 74 -12.03 5.38 -2.08
C PRO A 74 -11.45 3.97 -1.91
N THR A 75 -10.37 3.65 -2.64
CA THR A 75 -9.68 2.35 -2.51
C THR A 75 -8.93 2.26 -1.18
N ILE A 76 -8.24 3.34 -0.78
CA ILE A 76 -7.55 3.41 0.52
C ILE A 76 -8.57 3.40 1.67
N GLU A 77 -9.66 4.16 1.56
CA GLU A 77 -10.75 4.13 2.54
C GLU A 77 -11.34 2.72 2.66
N ARG A 78 -11.49 2.00 1.53
CA ARG A 78 -11.95 0.61 1.55
C ARG A 78 -11.02 -0.30 2.36
N TYR A 79 -9.71 -0.16 2.22
CA TYR A 79 -8.77 -0.97 3.01
C TYR A 79 -8.80 -0.63 4.50
N LEU A 80 -8.94 0.66 4.86
CA LEU A 80 -8.82 1.09 6.26
C LEU A 80 -10.14 1.08 7.04
N ALA A 81 -11.24 1.49 6.41
CA ALA A 81 -12.47 1.83 7.12
C ALA A 81 -13.65 0.87 6.86
N LYS A 82 -13.63 0.09 5.77
CA LYS A 82 -14.72 -0.85 5.49
C LYS A 82 -14.56 -2.14 6.31
N PRO A 83 -15.67 -2.84 6.64
CA PRO A 83 -15.62 -4.13 7.31
C PRO A 83 -14.73 -5.14 6.57
N SER A 84 -14.06 -6.01 7.32
CA SER A 84 -13.18 -7.01 6.71
C SER A 84 -14.03 -8.00 5.91
N PRO A 85 -13.69 -8.28 4.63
CA PRO A 85 -14.41 -9.24 3.81
C PRO A 85 -14.03 -10.69 4.12
N ILE A 86 -12.96 -10.90 4.89
CA ILE A 86 -12.55 -12.21 5.40
C ILE A 86 -13.09 -12.36 6.83
N THR A 87 -13.83 -13.43 7.04
CA THR A 87 -14.53 -13.77 8.29
C THR A 87 -13.61 -14.52 9.22
#